data_AF-A0A8C9AC49-F1
#
_entry.id   AF-A0A8C9AC49-F1
#
_cell.length_a   1.000
_cell.length_b   1.000
_cell.length_c   1.000
_cell.angle_alpha   90.00
_cell.angle_beta   90.00
_cell.angle_gamma   90.00
#
_symmetry.space_group_name_H-M   'P 1'
#
loop_
_entity.id
_entity.type
_entity.pdbx_description
1 polymer ?
#
loop_
_entity_poly.entity_id
_entity_poly.type
_entity_poly.pdbx_seq_one_letter_code
_entity_poly.pdbx_strand_id
1 'polypeptide(L)'
;MWLLALGGVFVAAAKACVFCRLPAHDLSGRLARLCSQMKAQRKACEVSPDFSAFALDEVSLNKVTEKTHRVLRVMEIKEAFSSLPAYWQWLRKTKLLEYTREALCAPVCRGSTILYNCSTCAATEASCWPRKRCFPGSHDLWEARILLLSVFGAVLLLGVPSLLVESRHLQAKSDL
;
A
#
# COMPACT_ATOMS: atom_id res chain seq x y z
N MET A 1 -19.80 17.86 49.19
CA MET A 1 -18.34 18.12 49.14
C MET A 1 -17.73 17.08 48.20
N TRP A 2 -17.15 17.56 47.09
CA TRP A 2 -16.18 16.92 46.19
C TRP A 2 -16.65 15.85 45.18
N LEU A 3 -16.86 16.34 43.95
CA LEU A 3 -16.78 15.62 42.69
C LEU A 3 -15.36 15.06 42.49
N LEU A 4 -15.24 13.78 42.17
CA LEU A 4 -14.07 13.29 41.43
C LEU A 4 -14.43 13.23 39.95
N ALA A 5 -14.01 14.28 39.27
CA ALA A 5 -14.00 14.40 37.83
C ALA A 5 -13.13 13.29 37.22
N LEU A 6 -13.75 12.20 36.78
CA LEU A 6 -13.17 11.33 35.75
C LEU A 6 -13.49 11.90 34.38
N GLY A 7 -13.16 13.18 34.19
CA GLY A 7 -12.99 13.80 32.89
C GLY A 7 -11.65 13.34 32.33
N GLY A 8 -11.53 12.05 32.03
CA GLY A 8 -10.50 11.59 31.12
C GLY A 8 -10.82 12.22 29.78
N VAL A 9 -10.16 13.34 29.47
CA VAL A 9 -10.13 13.88 28.12
C VAL A 9 -9.68 12.71 27.26
N PHE A 10 -10.62 12.12 26.52
CA PHE A 10 -10.31 11.34 25.34
C PHE A 10 -9.54 12.30 24.46
N VAL A 11 -8.21 12.31 24.64
CA VAL A 11 -7.30 12.75 23.59
C VAL A 11 -7.84 12.03 22.38
N ALA A 12 -8.27 12.79 21.38
CA ALA A 12 -8.76 12.28 20.12
C ALA A 12 -7.62 11.42 19.55
N ALA A 13 -7.58 10.17 19.99
CA ALA A 13 -6.60 9.18 19.64
C ALA A 13 -7.01 8.74 18.25
N ALA A 14 -6.58 9.57 17.31
CA ALA A 14 -6.09 9.18 16.02
C ALA A 14 -7.12 8.49 15.13
N LYS A 15 -7.58 9.21 14.10
CA LYS A 15 -8.05 8.62 12.85
C LYS A 15 -6.84 7.99 12.12
N ALA A 16 -6.23 6.98 12.74
CA ALA A 16 -5.03 6.33 12.27
C ALA A 16 -5.04 4.83 12.58
N CYS A 17 -5.10 4.03 11.51
CA CYS A 17 -5.04 2.56 11.59
C CYS A 17 -3.84 2.04 12.39
N VAL A 18 -2.72 2.76 12.38
CA VAL A 18 -1.47 2.38 13.06
C VAL A 18 -1.68 2.04 14.55
N PHE A 19 -2.70 2.61 15.20
CA PHE A 19 -3.05 2.36 16.61
C PHE A 19 -4.13 1.30 16.81
N CYS A 20 -4.74 0.76 15.74
CA CYS A 20 -5.86 -0.18 15.82
C CYS A 20 -5.45 -1.62 16.17
N ARG A 21 -4.18 -1.98 16.00
CA ARG A 21 -3.66 -3.34 16.21
C ARG A 21 -2.48 -3.33 17.20
N LEU A 22 -2.21 -4.50 17.79
CA LEU A 22 -1.14 -4.77 18.76
C LEU A 22 -1.27 -3.97 20.08
N PRO A 23 -2.22 -4.35 20.97
CA PRO A 23 -2.37 -3.70 22.26
C PRO A 23 -1.11 -3.83 23.15
N ALA A 24 -0.30 -4.87 22.94
CA ALA A 24 0.92 -5.14 23.70
C ALA A 24 1.97 -4.00 23.60
N HIS A 25 1.98 -3.22 22.53
CA HIS A 25 2.94 -2.13 22.36
C HIS A 25 2.49 -0.80 22.96
N ASP A 26 1.20 -0.67 23.31
CA ASP A 26 0.55 0.54 23.81
C ASP A 26 1.05 1.81 23.10
N LEU A 27 0.95 1.80 21.76
CA LEU A 27 1.44 2.91 20.93
C LEU A 27 0.75 4.22 21.27
N SER A 28 -0.55 4.16 21.56
CA SER A 28 -1.36 5.31 21.97
C SER A 28 -0.85 5.91 23.28
N GLY A 29 -0.73 5.10 24.34
CA GLY A 29 -0.25 5.58 25.63
C GLY A 29 1.21 6.03 25.58
N ARG A 30 2.04 5.39 24.77
CA ARG A 30 3.42 5.83 24.53
C ARG A 30 3.49 7.18 23.83
N LEU A 31 2.73 7.36 22.76
CA LEU A 31 2.63 8.66 22.08
C LEU A 31 2.09 9.74 23.03
N ALA A 32 1.08 9.42 23.84
CA ALA A 32 0.54 10.35 24.83
C ALA A 32 1.60 10.79 25.86
N ARG A 33 2.43 9.85 26.36
CA ARG A 33 3.56 10.16 27.25
C ARG A 33 4.63 11.03 26.57
N LEU A 34 4.96 10.72 25.32
CA LEU A 34 5.90 11.51 24.54
C LEU A 34 5.42 12.95 24.34
N CYS A 35 4.13 13.10 24.03
CA CYS A 35 3.51 14.39 23.78
C CYS A 35 3.32 15.22 25.06
N SER A 36 3.07 14.58 26.21
CA SER A 36 2.91 15.29 27.48
C SER A 36 4.21 15.87 28.04
N GLN A 37 5.36 15.26 27.73
CA GLN A 37 6.68 15.75 28.11
C GLN A 37 7.07 17.05 27.37
N MET A 38 6.46 17.32 26.22
CA MET A 38 6.87 18.39 25.31
C MET A 38 5.89 19.58 25.31
N LYS A 39 5.85 20.41 26.37
CA LYS A 39 5.01 21.62 26.42
C LYS A 39 5.22 22.58 25.23
N ALA A 40 6.45 22.69 24.71
CA ALA A 40 6.79 23.58 23.59
C ALA A 40 6.49 23.00 22.19
N GLN A 41 6.43 21.66 22.05
CA GLN A 41 6.10 20.98 20.78
C GLN A 41 4.74 20.27 20.82
N ARG A 42 3.86 20.61 21.77
CA ARG A 42 2.48 20.11 21.83
C ARG A 42 1.75 20.25 20.49
N LYS A 43 2.01 21.33 19.75
CA LYS A 43 1.51 21.56 18.38
C LYS A 43 1.89 20.44 17.39
N ALA A 44 3.09 19.86 17.52
CA ALA A 44 3.56 18.75 16.69
C ALA A 44 2.79 17.45 16.94
N CYS A 45 2.23 17.30 18.15
CA CYS A 45 1.34 16.21 18.51
C CYS A 45 -0.14 16.51 18.23
N GLU A 46 -0.54 17.77 18.23
CA GLU A 46 -1.89 18.20 17.85
C GLU A 46 -2.15 18.02 16.35
N VAL A 47 -1.12 18.09 15.51
CA VAL A 47 -1.18 17.63 14.11
C VAL A 47 -1.10 16.10 14.08
N SER A 48 -2.09 15.44 14.69
CA SER A 48 -2.33 14.03 14.42
C SER A 48 -2.62 13.90 12.93
N PRO A 49 -1.90 13.04 12.19
CA PRO A 49 -2.14 12.86 10.77
C PRO A 49 -3.55 12.33 10.56
N ASP A 50 -4.26 12.91 9.60
CA ASP A 50 -5.50 12.30 9.11
C ASP A 50 -5.13 11.14 8.17
N PHE A 51 -5.37 9.92 8.62
CA PHE A 51 -5.24 8.72 7.79
C PHE A 51 -6.59 8.16 7.35
N SER A 52 -7.69 8.90 7.53
CA SER A 52 -9.05 8.41 7.20
C SER A 52 -9.22 7.96 5.75
N ALA A 53 -8.41 8.49 4.83
CA ALA A 53 -8.42 8.11 3.41
C ALA A 53 -7.74 6.76 3.10
N PHE A 54 -7.11 6.12 4.08
CA PHE A 54 -6.36 4.88 3.89
C PHE A 54 -7.08 3.67 4.48
N ALA A 55 -6.79 2.51 3.90
CA ALA A 55 -7.18 1.23 4.43
C ALA A 55 -6.05 0.23 4.13
N LEU A 56 -5.69 -0.59 5.12
CA LEU A 56 -4.55 -1.50 5.03
C LEU A 56 -4.99 -2.93 5.25
N ASP A 57 -4.38 -3.89 4.55
CA ASP A 57 -4.52 -5.30 4.90
C ASP A 57 -3.84 -5.58 6.25
N GLU A 58 -4.15 -6.73 6.84
CA GLU A 58 -3.65 -7.12 8.14
C GLU A 58 -2.11 -7.18 8.23
N VAL A 59 -1.45 -7.67 7.18
CA VAL A 59 0.01 -7.84 7.17
C VAL A 59 0.68 -6.46 7.12
N SER A 60 0.20 -5.58 6.24
CA SER A 60 0.69 -4.21 6.14
C SER A 60 0.43 -3.40 7.42
N LEU A 61 -0.73 -3.62 8.04
CA LEU A 61 -1.09 -2.97 9.30
C LEU A 61 -0.13 -3.38 10.42
N ASN A 62 0.13 -4.67 10.59
CA ASN A 62 1.09 -5.15 11.59
C ASN A 62 2.50 -4.60 11.34
N LYS A 63 2.95 -4.56 10.08
CA LYS A 63 4.26 -3.98 9.70
C LYS A 63 4.36 -2.49 10.08
N VAL A 64 3.33 -1.70 9.82
CA VAL A 64 3.37 -0.24 10.10
C VAL A 64 3.28 0.03 11.60
N THR A 65 2.50 -0.75 12.34
CA THR A 65 2.40 -0.68 13.80
C THR A 65 3.74 -1.01 14.44
N GLU A 66 4.40 -2.10 14.04
CA GLU A 66 5.75 -2.46 14.48
C GLU A 66 6.80 -1.40 14.15
N LYS A 67 6.79 -0.91 12.90
CA LYS A 67 7.72 0.14 12.47
C LYS A 67 7.56 1.39 13.31
N THR A 68 6.32 1.79 13.59
CA THR A 68 6.00 2.96 14.41
C THR A 68 6.47 2.76 15.84
N HIS A 69 6.23 1.58 16.43
CA HIS A 69 6.74 1.24 17.76
C HIS A 69 8.26 1.42 17.85
N ARG A 70 9.00 0.89 16.87
CA ARG A 70 10.46 1.01 16.83
C ARG A 70 10.94 2.45 16.65
N VAL A 71 10.29 3.22 15.77
CA VAL A 71 10.66 4.63 15.52
C VAL A 71 10.42 5.49 16.76
N LEU A 72 9.25 5.36 17.40
CA LEU A 72 8.96 6.07 18.64
C LEU A 72 9.97 5.71 19.73
N ARG A 73 10.37 4.43 19.83
CA ARG A 73 11.41 4.01 20.78
C ARG A 73 12.77 4.63 20.50
N VAL A 74 13.17 4.77 19.24
CA VAL A 74 14.42 5.45 18.88
C VAL A 74 14.34 6.94 19.19
N MET A 75 13.19 7.58 18.94
CA MET A 75 12.98 8.99 19.28
C MET A 75 13.06 9.23 20.79
N GLU A 76 12.48 8.33 21.60
CA GLU A 76 12.62 8.34 23.07
C GLU A 76 14.08 8.31 23.51
N ILE A 77 14.85 7.35 22.99
CA ILE A 77 16.24 7.14 23.42
C ILE A 77 17.15 8.30 22.98
N LYS A 78 16.91 8.85 21.78
CA LYS A 78 17.75 9.91 21.20
C LYS A 78 17.24 11.32 21.50
N GLU A 79 16.14 11.44 22.25
CA GLU A 79 15.43 12.69 22.48
C GLU A 79 15.09 13.47 21.19
N ALA A 80 14.93 12.75 20.08
CA ALA A 80 14.82 13.31 18.72
C ALA A 80 13.36 13.63 18.34
N PHE A 81 12.60 14.22 19.25
CA PHE A 81 11.14 14.39 19.13
C PHE A 81 10.70 15.36 18.03
N SER A 82 11.56 16.30 17.65
CA SER A 82 11.34 17.21 16.52
C SER A 82 11.17 16.47 15.18
N SER A 83 11.61 15.21 15.10
CA SER A 83 11.49 14.37 13.90
C SER A 83 10.12 13.71 13.74
N LEU A 84 9.25 13.79 14.76
CA LEU A 84 7.94 13.13 14.76
C LEU A 84 7.01 13.61 13.62
N PRO A 85 6.86 14.92 13.34
CA PRO A 85 6.07 15.38 12.19
C PRO A 85 6.60 14.90 10.85
N ALA A 86 7.94 14.86 10.69
CA ALA A 86 8.57 14.37 9.47
C ALA A 86 8.28 12.88 9.26
N TYR A 87 8.35 12.07 10.32
CA TYR A 87 7.96 10.67 10.28
C TYR A 87 6.50 10.48 9.88
N TRP A 88 5.58 11.25 10.47
CA TRP A 88 4.17 11.21 10.12
C TRP A 88 3.89 11.59 8.67
N GLN A 89 4.55 12.62 8.17
CA GLN A 89 4.41 13.05 6.79
C GLN A 89 4.92 11.97 5.82
N TRP A 90 6.05 11.35 6.12
CA TRP A 90 6.58 10.22 5.35
C TRP A 90 5.62 9.03 5.36
N LEU A 91 5.07 8.70 6.53
CA LEU A 91 4.14 7.59 6.68
C LEU A 91 2.90 7.80 5.80
N ARG A 92 2.32 9.01 5.83
CA ARG A 92 1.16 9.38 5.01
C ARG A 92 1.44 9.37 3.51
N LYS A 93 2.48 10.09 3.08
CA LYS A 93 2.72 10.39 1.67
C LYS A 93 3.35 9.22 0.92
N THR A 94 4.05 8.35 1.64
CA THR A 94 4.83 7.27 1.03
C THR A 94 4.29 5.92 1.48
N LYS A 95 4.43 5.57 2.76
CA LYS A 95 4.22 4.18 3.19
C LYS A 95 2.79 3.69 3.21
N LEU A 96 1.85 4.49 3.69
CA LEU A 96 0.44 4.09 3.66
C LEU A 96 -0.08 3.97 2.23
N LEU A 97 0.35 4.87 1.34
CA LEU A 97 0.00 4.81 -0.07
C LEU A 97 0.57 3.56 -0.76
N GLU A 98 1.84 3.25 -0.51
CA GLU A 98 2.53 2.06 -1.01
C GLU A 98 1.81 0.79 -0.56
N TYR A 99 1.55 0.64 0.75
CA TYR A 99 0.86 -0.54 1.27
C TYR A 99 -0.59 -0.65 0.83
N THR A 100 -1.32 0.46 0.72
CA THR A 100 -2.69 0.44 0.19
C THR A 100 -2.69 -0.07 -1.26
N ARG A 101 -1.71 0.36 -2.07
CA ARG A 101 -1.54 -0.11 -3.44
C ARG A 101 -1.13 -1.58 -3.48
N GLU A 102 -0.17 -2.01 -2.68
CA GLU A 102 0.24 -3.42 -2.58
C GLU A 102 -0.94 -4.33 -2.18
N ALA A 103 -1.77 -3.89 -1.24
CA ALA A 103 -2.93 -4.64 -0.76
C ALA A 103 -4.04 -4.78 -1.80
N LEU A 104 -4.28 -3.72 -2.60
CA LEU A 104 -5.38 -3.66 -3.56
C LEU A 104 -5.01 -4.09 -4.98
N CYS A 105 -3.72 -4.26 -5.27
CA CYS A 105 -3.22 -4.64 -6.59
C CYS A 105 -2.85 -6.12 -6.65
N ALA A 106 -2.91 -6.68 -7.87
CA ALA A 106 -2.36 -8.00 -8.13
C ALA A 106 -0.83 -8.01 -7.90
N PRO A 107 -0.24 -9.13 -7.42
CA PRO A 107 -0.85 -10.47 -7.25
C PRO A 107 -1.54 -10.70 -5.90
N VAL A 108 -1.43 -9.74 -4.96
CA VAL A 108 -1.92 -9.87 -3.58
C VAL A 108 -3.45 -9.89 -3.57
N CYS A 109 -4.07 -8.95 -4.29
CA CYS A 109 -5.53 -8.88 -4.39
C CYS A 109 -6.06 -9.76 -5.53
N ARG A 110 -6.99 -10.68 -5.23
CA ARG A 110 -7.63 -11.58 -6.22
C ARG A 110 -9.16 -11.50 -6.13
N GLY A 111 -9.74 -10.49 -6.77
CA GLY A 111 -11.18 -10.19 -6.72
C GLY A 111 -11.51 -9.19 -5.61
N SER A 112 -11.37 -9.60 -4.36
CA SER A 112 -11.51 -8.75 -3.17
C SER A 112 -10.45 -9.06 -2.12
N THR A 113 -10.30 -8.15 -1.15
CA THR A 113 -9.44 -8.33 0.02
C THR A 113 -10.04 -7.63 1.24
N ILE A 114 -9.66 -8.06 2.44
CA ILE A 114 -10.09 -7.44 3.70
C ILE A 114 -9.11 -6.32 4.04
N LEU A 115 -9.62 -5.11 4.16
CA LEU A 115 -8.84 -3.95 4.59
C LEU A 115 -9.41 -3.38 5.89
N TYR A 116 -8.53 -2.88 6.75
CA TYR A 116 -8.87 -2.18 7.96
C TYR A 116 -8.93 -0.68 7.69
N ASN A 117 -10.10 -0.09 7.89
CA ASN A 117 -10.31 1.33 7.70
C ASN A 117 -9.54 2.12 8.76
N CYS A 118 -8.68 3.04 8.33
CA CYS A 118 -7.84 3.81 9.23
C CYS A 118 -8.58 4.86 10.07
N SER A 119 -9.87 5.13 9.79
CA SER A 119 -10.71 6.00 10.62
C SER A 119 -11.51 5.25 11.69
N THR A 120 -12.00 4.05 11.40
CA THR A 120 -12.90 3.29 12.29
C THR A 120 -12.27 2.05 12.91
N CYS A 121 -11.06 1.67 12.49
CA CYS A 121 -10.42 0.39 12.80
C CYS A 121 -11.24 -0.84 12.36
N ALA A 122 -12.34 -0.66 11.63
CA ALA A 122 -13.22 -1.75 11.21
C ALA A 122 -12.64 -2.47 9.99
N ALA A 123 -12.76 -3.79 9.97
CA ALA A 123 -12.47 -4.58 8.80
C ALA A 123 -13.61 -4.41 7.78
N THR A 124 -13.25 -4.14 6.53
CA THR A 124 -14.16 -3.96 5.40
C THR A 124 -13.64 -4.74 4.20
N GLU A 125 -14.52 -5.46 3.52
CA GLU A 125 -14.17 -6.08 2.24
C GLU A 125 -14.12 -5.01 1.14
N ALA A 126 -13.02 -5.00 0.38
CA ALA A 126 -12.81 -4.07 -0.72
C ALA A 126 -12.45 -4.83 -1.99
N SER A 127 -13.07 -4.46 -3.11
CA SER A 127 -12.73 -4.99 -4.42
C SER A 127 -11.34 -4.52 -4.85
N CYS A 128 -10.61 -5.40 -5.56
CA CYS A 128 -9.29 -5.08 -6.06
C CYS A 128 -9.31 -3.90 -7.03
N TRP A 129 -8.22 -3.14 -7.04
CA TRP A 129 -8.05 -2.07 -8.01
C TRP A 129 -7.78 -2.61 -9.41
N PRO A 130 -8.28 -1.91 -10.45
CA PRO A 130 -8.00 -2.29 -11.82
C PRO A 130 -6.52 -2.10 -12.15
N ARG A 131 -5.99 -2.94 -13.03
CA ARG A 131 -4.56 -2.96 -13.41
C ARG A 131 -4.05 -1.59 -13.85
N LYS A 132 -4.83 -0.81 -14.60
CA LYS A 132 -4.47 0.56 -15.04
C LYS A 132 -4.22 1.53 -13.89
N ARG A 133 -4.99 1.42 -12.81
CA ARG A 133 -4.78 2.21 -11.58
C ARG A 133 -3.54 1.73 -10.83
N CYS A 134 -3.31 0.43 -10.82
CA CYS A 134 -2.17 -0.20 -10.16
C CYS A 134 -0.85 0.01 -10.89
N PHE A 135 -0.85 0.11 -12.23
CA PHE A 135 0.34 0.21 -13.07
C PHE A 135 0.04 1.11 -14.27
N PRO A 136 0.12 2.44 -14.10
CA PRO A 136 -0.11 3.37 -15.21
C PRO A 136 0.95 3.11 -16.30
N GLY A 137 0.48 2.88 -17.53
CA GLY A 137 1.34 2.57 -18.69
C GLY A 137 1.62 1.08 -18.93
N SER A 138 1.13 0.16 -18.09
CA SER A 138 1.19 -1.26 -18.43
C SER A 138 0.15 -1.59 -19.50
N HIS A 139 0.55 -2.25 -20.59
CA HIS A 139 -0.41 -2.84 -21.53
C HIS A 139 -1.31 -3.83 -20.79
N ASP A 140 -2.61 -3.77 -21.07
CA ASP A 140 -3.54 -4.77 -20.56
C ASP A 140 -3.14 -6.14 -21.12
N LEU A 141 -3.39 -7.20 -20.35
CA LEU A 141 -3.20 -8.58 -20.84
C LEU A 141 -3.96 -8.83 -22.14
N TRP A 142 -5.09 -8.13 -22.32
CA TRP A 142 -5.89 -8.15 -23.53
C TRP A 142 -5.15 -7.52 -24.73
N GLU A 143 -4.53 -6.36 -24.56
CA GLU A 143 -3.72 -5.71 -25.59
C GLU A 143 -2.48 -6.54 -25.93
N ALA A 144 -1.80 -7.09 -24.92
CA ALA A 144 -0.69 -8.01 -25.15
C ALA A 144 -1.12 -9.26 -25.91
N ARG A 145 -2.31 -9.82 -25.61
CA ARG A 145 -2.88 -10.96 -26.33
C ARG A 145 -3.19 -10.61 -27.78
N ILE A 146 -3.75 -9.43 -28.05
CA ILE A 146 -4.01 -8.96 -29.42
C ILE A 146 -2.70 -8.83 -30.20
N LEU A 147 -1.67 -8.21 -29.61
CA LEU A 147 -0.36 -8.04 -30.26
C LEU A 147 0.32 -9.39 -30.54
N LEU A 148 0.24 -10.35 -29.61
CA LEU A 148 0.78 -11.69 -29.83
C LEU A 148 0.05 -12.41 -30.97
N LEU A 149 -1.29 -12.32 -31.01
CA LEU A 149 -2.08 -12.91 -32.08
C LEU A 149 -1.79 -12.25 -33.44
N SER A 150 -1.59 -10.93 -33.48
CA SER A 150 -1.27 -10.23 -34.73
C SER A 150 0.12 -10.59 -35.26
N VAL A 151 1.13 -10.64 -34.38
CA VAL A 151 2.50 -11.04 -34.75
C VAL A 151 2.51 -12.50 -35.22
N PHE A 152 1.84 -13.39 -34.48
CA PHE A 152 1.73 -14.80 -34.88
C PHE A 152 1.02 -14.96 -36.22
N GLY A 153 -0.06 -14.21 -36.45
CA GLY A 153 -0.76 -14.15 -37.72
C GLY A 153 0.15 -13.68 -38.87
N ALA A 154 0.93 -12.62 -38.66
CA ALA A 154 1.87 -12.11 -39.66
C ALA A 154 2.98 -13.12 -39.99
N VAL A 155 3.55 -13.79 -38.98
CA VAL A 155 4.58 -14.83 -39.18
C VAL A 155 4.01 -16.02 -39.96
N LEU A 156 2.79 -16.46 -39.67
CA LEU A 156 2.16 -17.53 -40.43
C LEU A 156 1.88 -17.10 -41.87
N LEU A 157 1.30 -15.91 -42.06
CA LEU A 157 0.94 -15.41 -43.39
C LEU A 157 2.14 -15.14 -44.29
N LEU A 158 3.29 -14.76 -43.75
CA LEU A 158 4.50 -14.51 -44.53
C LEU A 158 5.43 -15.72 -44.59
N GLY A 159 5.54 -16.47 -43.50
CA GLY A 159 6.44 -17.61 -43.36
C GLY A 159 5.98 -18.83 -44.14
N VAL A 160 4.69 -19.20 -44.04
CA VAL A 160 4.15 -20.38 -44.74
C VAL A 160 4.29 -20.27 -46.27
N PRO A 161 3.90 -19.16 -46.94
CA PRO A 161 4.08 -19.05 -48.38
C PRO A 161 5.56 -18.99 -48.78
N SER A 162 6.42 -18.35 -47.99
CA SER A 162 7.87 -18.35 -48.25
C SER A 162 8.44 -19.76 -48.24
N LEU A 163 8.09 -20.57 -47.23
CA LEU A 163 8.50 -21.97 -47.13
C LEU A 163 7.91 -22.83 -48.26
N LEU A 164 6.65 -22.60 -48.64
CA LEU A 164 6.03 -23.30 -49.77
C LEU A 164 6.73 -22.99 -51.09
N VAL A 165 7.04 -21.73 -51.36
CA VAL A 165 7.77 -21.31 -52.56
C VAL A 165 9.16 -21.94 -52.59
N GLU A 166 9.89 -21.89 -51.46
CA GLU A 166 11.23 -22.46 -51.36
C GLU A 166 11.22 -23.99 -51.53
N SER A 167 10.24 -24.69 -50.95
CA SER A 167 10.08 -26.14 -51.12
C SER A 167 9.81 -26.54 -52.57
N ARG A 168 8.93 -25.80 -53.27
CA ARG A 168 8.64 -26.04 -54.70
C ARG A 168 9.85 -25.77 -55.58
N HIS A 169 10.62 -24.72 -55.26
CA HIS A 169 11.85 -24.40 -55.98
C HIS A 169 12.91 -25.49 -55.80
N LEU A 170 13.04 -26.06 -54.60
CA LEU A 170 13.96 -27.17 -54.34
C LEU A 170 13.53 -28.45 -55.06
N GLN A 171 12.23 -28.79 -55.08
CA GLN A 171 11.70 -29.92 -55.84
C GLN A 171 11.97 -29.77 -57.35
N ALA A 172 11.69 -28.59 -57.92
CA ALA A 172 11.96 -28.34 -59.34
C ALA A 172 13.45 -28.45 -59.71
N LYS A 173 14.36 -28.23 -58.75
CA LYS A 173 15.81 -28.37 -58.95
C LYS A 173 16.30 -29.82 -58.77
N SER A 174 15.61 -30.66 -58.00
CA SER A 174 15.95 -32.08 -57.87
C SER A 174 15.47 -32.94 -59.04
N ASP A 175 14.46 -32.47 -59.76
CA ASP A 175 13.86 -33.15 -60.91
C ASP A 175 14.58 -32.86 -62.25
N LEU A 176 15.66 -32.05 -62.23
CA LEU A 176 16.50 -31.69 -63.37
C LEU A 176 17.88 -32.35 -63.26
#